data_AF-A0A7S3NCY2-F1
#
_entry.id   AF-A0A7S3NCY2-F1
#
_cell.length_a   1.000
_cell.length_b   1.000
_cell.length_c   1.000
_cell.angle_alpha   90.00
_cell.angle_beta   90.00
_cell.angle_gamma   90.00
#
_symmetry.space_group_name_H-M   'P 1'
#
loop_
_entity.id
_entity.type
_entity.pdbx_description
1 polymer ?
#
loop_
_entity_poly.entity_id
_entity_poly.type
_entity_poly.pdbx_seq_one_letter_code
_entity_poly.pdbx_strand_id
1 'polypeptide(L)'
;ECEHIHNKALFDCVNEALIQFRPYGKDGEPAPWSCSKRRLQHGPTKGKIDLKKMFEMVKHDMFRWSIMQAGTLPRKDFIFSGAFDEELFAEIREKKLATLLATEVIENEHKWLNYDFEEAQVRIDVGDMILEQ
;
A
#
# COMPACT_ATOMS: atom_id res chain seq x y z
N GLU A 1 9.78 -11.84 -22.20
CA GLU A 1 8.49 -11.54 -21.55
C GLU A 1 8.48 -11.76 -20.04
N CYS A 2 8.63 -13.00 -19.53
CA CYS A 2 8.55 -13.27 -18.08
C CYS A 2 9.53 -12.44 -17.23
N GLU A 3 10.79 -12.32 -17.65
CA GLU A 3 11.78 -11.48 -16.98
C GLU A 3 11.41 -9.98 -17.01
N HIS A 4 10.81 -9.52 -18.10
CA HIS A 4 10.38 -8.13 -18.23
C HIS A 4 9.23 -7.82 -17.27
N ILE A 5 8.24 -8.72 -17.19
CA ILE A 5 7.13 -8.63 -16.24
C ILE A 5 7.66 -8.65 -14.80
N HIS A 6 8.59 -9.56 -14.49
CA HIS A 6 9.19 -9.65 -13.16
C HIS A 6 9.93 -8.38 -12.77
N ASN A 7 10.79 -7.84 -13.65
CA ASN A 7 11.54 -6.62 -13.39
C ASN A 7 10.61 -5.41 -13.22
N LYS A 8 9.54 -5.33 -14.01
CA LYS A 8 8.53 -4.29 -13.87
C LYS A 8 7.82 -4.39 -12.51
N ALA A 9 7.41 -5.59 -12.11
CA ALA A 9 6.77 -5.79 -10.81
C ALA A 9 7.69 -5.39 -9.64
N LEU A 10 8.98 -5.75 -9.70
CA LEU A 10 9.96 -5.32 -8.70
C LEU A 10 10.11 -3.80 -8.65
N PHE A 11 10.18 -3.16 -9.82
CA PHE A 11 10.28 -1.70 -9.93
C PHE A 11 9.04 -1.00 -9.32
N ASP A 12 7.85 -1.49 -9.63
CA ASP A 12 6.59 -0.96 -9.10
C ASP A 12 6.52 -1.11 -7.57
N CYS A 13 6.93 -2.27 -7.03
CA CYS A 13 7.04 -2.48 -5.58
C CYS A 13 8.02 -1.50 -4.94
N VAL A 14 9.23 -1.34 -5.49
CA VAL A 14 10.23 -0.39 -4.96
C VAL A 14 9.67 1.03 -4.97
N ASN A 15 9.00 1.43 -6.04
CA ASN A 15 8.38 2.75 -6.13
C ASN A 15 7.31 2.94 -5.06
N GLU A 16 6.43 1.96 -4.86
CA GLU A 16 5.39 2.03 -3.83
C GLU A 16 5.98 2.18 -2.42
N ALA A 17 7.05 1.44 -2.12
CA ALA A 17 7.78 1.55 -0.86
C ALA A 17 8.47 2.91 -0.68
N LEU A 18 8.89 3.55 -1.78
CA LEU A 18 9.53 4.86 -1.77
C LEU A 18 8.56 6.03 -1.63
N ILE A 19 7.29 5.87 -2.03
CA ILE A 19 6.30 6.96 -1.99
C ILE A 19 6.15 7.56 -0.59
N GLN A 20 6.28 6.75 0.47
CA GLN A 20 6.18 7.23 1.85
C GLN A 20 7.24 8.29 2.22
N PHE A 21 8.39 8.30 1.54
CA PHE A 21 9.46 9.27 1.78
C PHE A 21 9.32 10.56 0.96
N ARG A 22 8.31 10.65 0.09
CA ARG A 22 8.03 11.89 -0.65
C ARG A 22 7.73 13.04 0.33
N PRO A 23 7.95 14.30 -0.05
CA PRO A 23 7.74 15.44 0.85
C PRO A 23 6.36 15.50 1.51
N TYR A 24 5.33 15.04 0.79
CA TYR A 24 3.95 14.93 1.31
C TYR A 24 3.47 13.48 1.49
N GLY A 25 4.39 12.50 1.44
CA GLY A 25 4.08 11.08 1.58
C GLY A 25 3.13 10.54 0.52
N LYS A 26 2.32 9.54 0.91
CA LYS A 26 1.34 8.86 0.04
C LYS A 26 0.14 9.73 -0.34
N ASP A 27 -0.23 10.66 0.53
CA ASP A 27 -1.45 11.46 0.37
C ASP A 27 -1.27 12.69 -0.55
N GLY A 28 -0.08 12.89 -1.12
CA GLY A 28 0.20 13.99 -2.04
C GLY A 28 0.12 15.38 -1.42
N GLU A 29 0.23 16.43 -2.24
CA GLU A 29 0.14 17.81 -1.76
C GLU A 29 -1.26 18.11 -1.18
N PRO A 30 -1.38 18.91 -0.09
CA PRO A 30 -2.65 19.42 0.39
C PRO A 30 -3.42 20.14 -0.71
N ALA A 31 -4.73 19.90 -0.76
CA ALA A 31 -5.60 20.68 -1.62
C ALA A 31 -5.52 22.18 -1.26
N PRO A 32 -5.65 23.10 -2.23
CA PRO A 32 -5.53 24.54 -1.97
C PRO A 32 -6.51 25.09 -0.92
N TRP A 33 -7.67 24.45 -0.79
CA TRP A 33 -8.72 24.81 0.17
C TRP A 33 -8.61 24.12 1.52
N SER A 34 -7.65 23.18 1.69
CA SER A 34 -7.46 22.45 2.93
C SER A 34 -6.78 23.34 3.98
N CYS A 35 -7.42 23.51 5.14
CA CYS A 35 -6.79 24.15 6.31
C CYS A 35 -5.66 23.31 6.91
N SER A 36 -5.58 22.02 6.56
CA SER A 36 -4.53 21.11 7.00
C SER A 36 -3.19 21.47 6.33
N LYS A 37 -2.33 22.13 7.09
CA LYS A 37 -0.92 22.34 6.74
C LYS A 37 -0.18 21.02 6.93
N ARG A 38 -0.36 20.04 6.03
CA ARG A 38 0.47 18.82 6.06
C ARG A 38 1.92 19.26 5.89
N ARG A 39 2.66 19.25 6.99
CA ARG A 39 4.04 19.75 7.02
C ARG A 39 4.88 18.82 6.17
N LEU A 40 5.78 19.38 5.37
CA LEU A 40 6.81 18.63 4.66
C LEU A 40 7.43 17.62 5.62
N GLN A 41 7.33 16.34 5.29
CA GLN A 41 7.94 15.29 6.09
C GLN A 41 9.47 15.46 6.10
N HIS A 42 10.01 16.02 5.01
CA HIS A 42 11.43 16.18 4.74
C HIS A 42 11.70 17.57 4.13
N GLY A 43 11.51 18.61 4.95
CA GLY A 43 11.87 19.98 4.60
C GLY A 43 13.24 20.40 5.18
N PRO A 44 13.76 21.58 4.84
CA PRO A 44 15.04 22.10 5.36
C PRO A 44 15.09 22.13 6.91
N THR A 45 13.93 22.13 7.57
CA THR A 45 13.76 22.16 9.03
C THR A 45 13.77 20.77 9.70
N LYS A 46 13.57 19.66 8.96
CA LYS A 46 13.44 18.30 9.53
C LYS A 46 14.64 17.37 9.30
N GLY A 47 15.76 17.93 8.82
CA GLY A 47 16.98 17.16 8.58
C GLY A 47 16.95 16.37 7.27
N LYS A 48 18.13 16.12 6.72
CA LYS A 48 18.28 15.32 5.48
C LYS A 48 17.86 13.88 5.76
N ILE A 49 17.13 13.27 4.83
CA ILE A 49 16.88 11.83 4.84
C ILE A 49 18.24 11.13 4.76
N ASP A 50 18.53 10.27 5.73
CA ASP A 50 19.62 9.31 5.57
C ASP A 50 19.19 8.27 4.53
N LEU A 51 19.76 8.38 3.33
CA LEU A 51 19.50 7.46 2.22
C LEU A 51 19.73 6.01 2.63
N LYS A 52 20.72 5.74 3.49
CA LYS A 52 21.01 4.38 3.93
C LYS A 52 19.84 3.82 4.72
N LYS A 53 19.34 4.56 5.70
CA LYS A 53 18.17 4.17 6.49
C LYS A 53 16.92 4.00 5.61
N MET A 54 16.71 4.90 4.65
CA MET A 54 15.60 4.81 3.69
C MET A 54 15.65 3.50 2.89
N PHE A 55 16.81 3.15 2.32
CA PHE A 55 16.95 1.90 1.57
C PHE A 55 16.79 0.66 2.44
N GLU A 56 17.23 0.68 3.70
CA GLU A 56 16.99 -0.44 4.63
C GLU A 56 15.50 -0.61 4.94
N MET A 57 14.74 0.47 5.09
CA MET A 57 13.28 0.41 5.27
C MET A 57 12.59 -0.14 4.01
N VAL A 58 12.96 0.34 2.82
CA VAL A 58 12.41 -0.17 1.55
C VAL A 58 12.68 -1.67 1.38
N LYS A 59 13.90 -2.13 1.68
CA LYS A 59 14.21 -3.57 1.64
C LYS A 59 13.33 -4.36 2.59
N HIS A 60 13.18 -3.88 3.82
CA HIS A 60 12.33 -4.53 4.82
C HIS A 60 10.88 -4.66 4.33
N ASP A 61 10.32 -3.59 3.76
CA ASP A 61 8.95 -3.59 3.21
C ASP A 61 8.82 -4.58 2.04
N MET A 62 9.80 -4.61 1.12
CA MET A 62 9.83 -5.58 0.03
C MET A 62 9.87 -7.03 0.51
N PHE A 63 10.69 -7.35 1.51
CA PHE A 63 10.75 -8.70 2.09
C PHE A 63 9.42 -9.06 2.76
N ARG A 64 8.83 -8.12 3.52
CA ARG A 64 7.53 -8.32 4.15
C ARG A 64 6.45 -8.65 3.12
N TRP A 65 6.38 -7.90 2.02
CA TRP A 65 5.42 -8.18 0.93
C TRP A 65 5.71 -9.50 0.23
N SER A 66 6.99 -9.82 0.00
CA SER A 66 7.38 -11.10 -0.61
C SER A 66 7.02 -12.32 0.24
N ILE A 67 7.01 -12.20 1.57
CA ILE A 67 6.66 -13.28 2.50
C ILE A 67 5.13 -13.52 2.56
N MET A 68 4.34 -12.47 2.33
CA MET A 68 2.88 -12.57 2.37
C MET A 68 2.37 -13.58 1.34
N GLN A 69 2.98 -13.62 0.15
CA GLN A 69 2.70 -14.61 -0.88
C GLN A 69 1.19 -14.79 -1.16
N ALA A 70 0.41 -13.71 -1.03
CA ALA A 70 -1.02 -13.73 -1.29
C ALA A 70 -1.25 -14.06 -2.78
N GLY A 71 -1.95 -15.15 -3.05
CA GLY A 71 -2.11 -15.68 -4.41
C GLY A 71 -1.04 -16.71 -4.82
N THR A 72 -0.43 -17.42 -3.86
CA THR A 72 0.46 -18.56 -4.14
C THR A 72 -0.11 -19.51 -5.18
N LEU A 73 0.71 -19.86 -6.16
CA LEU A 73 0.42 -20.92 -7.13
C LEU A 73 0.72 -22.30 -6.54
N PRO A 74 0.04 -23.36 -7.00
CA PRO A 74 0.36 -24.74 -6.64
C PRO A 74 1.84 -25.04 -6.83
N ARG A 75 2.50 -25.52 -5.77
CA ARG A 75 3.91 -25.95 -5.79
C ARG A 75 4.01 -27.46 -5.61
N LYS A 76 5.17 -28.03 -5.97
CA LYS A 76 5.47 -29.44 -5.73
C LYS A 76 5.45 -29.80 -4.24
N ASP A 77 5.61 -28.82 -3.37
CA ASP A 77 5.56 -28.95 -1.91
C ASP A 77 4.19 -29.44 -1.39
N PHE A 78 3.14 -29.36 -2.22
CA PHE A 78 1.78 -29.83 -1.92
C PHE A 78 1.48 -31.22 -2.51
N ILE A 79 2.46 -31.86 -3.15
CA ILE A 79 2.30 -33.19 -3.73
C ILE A 79 2.82 -34.22 -2.72
N PHE A 80 1.91 -34.99 -2.15
CA PHE A 80 2.21 -36.08 -1.23
C PHE A 80 1.85 -37.40 -1.89
N SER A 81 2.81 -38.32 -1.95
CA SER A 81 2.60 -39.65 -2.56
C SER A 81 2.05 -39.61 -3.99
N GLY A 82 2.37 -38.56 -4.76
CA GLY A 82 1.92 -38.38 -6.14
C GLY A 82 0.52 -37.74 -6.29
N ALA A 83 -0.18 -37.45 -5.19
CA ALA A 83 -1.44 -36.72 -5.19
C ALA A 83 -1.23 -35.29 -4.67
N PHE A 84 -1.91 -34.33 -5.28
CA PHE A 84 -1.90 -32.95 -4.81
C PHE A 84 -2.94 -32.79 -3.69
N ASP A 85 -2.49 -32.26 -2.55
CA ASP A 85 -3.36 -31.97 -1.41
C ASP A 85 -4.04 -30.59 -1.61
N GLU A 86 -5.23 -30.63 -2.20
CA GLU A 86 -6.03 -29.43 -2.47
C GLU A 86 -6.52 -28.75 -1.19
N GLU A 87 -6.82 -29.51 -0.15
CA GLU A 87 -7.37 -29.00 1.11
C GLU A 87 -6.31 -28.20 1.87
N LEU A 88 -5.11 -28.77 2.02
CA LEU A 88 -3.98 -28.06 2.63
C LEU A 88 -3.60 -26.80 1.83
N PHE A 89 -3.60 -26.90 0.50
CA PHE A 89 -3.31 -25.74 -0.36
C PHE A 89 -4.34 -24.62 -0.19
N ALA A 90 -5.63 -24.97 -0.14
CA ALA A 90 -6.72 -24.02 0.07
C ALA A 90 -6.61 -23.35 1.45
N GLU A 91 -6.36 -24.13 2.51
CA GLU A 91 -6.21 -23.62 3.87
C GLU A 91 -5.06 -22.61 3.98
N ILE A 92 -3.89 -22.94 3.44
CA ILE A 92 -2.72 -22.03 3.46
C ILE A 92 -3.04 -20.75 2.71
N ARG A 93 -3.66 -20.84 1.53
CA ARG A 93 -4.03 -19.68 0.73
C ARG A 93 -5.02 -18.77 1.47
N GLU A 94 -6.04 -19.37 2.09
CA GLU A 94 -7.04 -18.64 2.88
C GLU A 94 -6.39 -17.90 4.05
N LYS A 95 -5.53 -18.59 4.82
CA LYS A 95 -4.83 -18.00 5.95
C LYS A 95 -3.96 -16.81 5.55
N LYS A 96 -3.25 -16.90 4.42
CA LYS A 96 -2.43 -15.81 3.89
C LYS A 96 -3.29 -14.63 3.44
N LEU A 97 -4.41 -14.90 2.77
CA LEU A 97 -5.35 -13.87 2.34
C LEU A 97 -6.00 -13.16 3.54
N ALA A 98 -6.43 -13.90 4.56
CA ALA A 98 -7.00 -13.33 5.78
C ALA A 98 -5.99 -12.43 6.50
N THR A 99 -4.72 -12.85 6.56
CA THR A 99 -3.64 -12.04 7.16
C THR A 99 -3.39 -10.75 6.37
N LEU A 100 -3.42 -10.82 5.03
CA LEU A 100 -3.30 -9.64 4.16
C LEU A 100 -4.44 -8.65 4.44
N LEU A 101 -5.69 -9.10 4.44
CA LEU A 101 -6.86 -8.25 4.67
C LEU A 101 -6.85 -7.62 6.05
N ALA A 102 -6.52 -8.39 7.10
CA ALA A 102 -6.42 -7.85 8.46
C ALA A 102 -5.34 -6.76 8.57
N THR A 103 -4.20 -6.96 7.89
CA THR A 103 -3.13 -5.97 7.82
C THR A 103 -3.60 -4.70 7.12
N GLU A 104 -4.30 -4.84 6.00
CA GLU A 104 -4.81 -3.72 5.20
C GLU A 104 -5.80 -2.85 6.00
N VAL A 105 -6.69 -3.47 6.78
CA VAL A 105 -7.64 -2.75 7.64
C VAL A 105 -6.90 -1.84 8.63
N ILE A 106 -5.87 -2.37 9.30
CA ILE A 106 -5.08 -1.61 10.27
C ILE A 106 -4.30 -0.50 9.56
N GLU A 107 -3.63 -0.81 8.45
CA GLU A 107 -2.82 0.17 7.71
C GLU A 107 -3.68 1.33 7.15
N ASN A 108 -4.93 1.07 6.80
CA ASN A 108 -5.85 2.07 6.24
C ASN A 108 -6.78 2.75 7.27
N GLU A 109 -6.67 2.45 8.56
CA GLU A 109 -7.56 3.00 9.60
C GLU A 109 -7.64 4.53 9.58
N HIS A 110 -6.51 5.20 9.37
CA HIS A 110 -6.42 6.67 9.27
C HIS A 110 -7.30 7.27 8.15
N LYS A 111 -7.58 6.53 7.07
CA LYS A 111 -8.43 7.00 5.97
C LYS A 111 -9.90 7.10 6.38
N TRP A 112 -10.34 6.25 7.30
CA TRP A 112 -11.72 6.23 7.81
C TRP A 112 -12.01 7.43 8.72
N LEU A 113 -10.96 8.05 9.26
CA LEU A 113 -11.05 9.21 10.16
C LEU A 113 -10.74 10.54 9.43
N ASN A 114 -10.65 10.52 8.10
CA ASN A 114 -10.31 11.70 7.31
C ASN A 114 -11.54 12.57 7.03
N TYR A 115 -12.06 13.23 8.08
CA TYR A 115 -13.22 14.11 7.98
C TYR A 115 -13.00 15.32 7.06
N ASP A 116 -11.75 15.79 6.91
CA ASP A 116 -11.42 16.88 5.99
C ASP A 116 -11.72 16.48 4.53
N PHE A 117 -11.42 15.23 4.18
CA PHE A 117 -11.73 14.69 2.85
C PHE A 117 -13.25 14.50 2.67
N GLU A 118 -13.92 13.92 3.66
CA GLU A 118 -15.37 13.71 3.63
C GLU A 118 -16.12 15.04 3.50
N GLU A 119 -15.76 16.04 4.30
CA GLU A 119 -16.35 17.38 4.24
C GLU A 119 -16.12 18.02 2.87
N ALA A 120 -14.91 17.91 2.31
CA ALA A 120 -14.62 18.45 0.99
C ALA A 120 -15.47 17.79 -0.10
N GLN A 121 -15.67 16.46 -0.03
CA GLN A 121 -16.52 15.73 -0.96
C GLN A 121 -17.97 16.18 -0.86
N VAL A 122 -18.53 16.25 0.35
CA VAL A 122 -19.90 16.72 0.58
C VAL A 122 -20.11 18.14 0.06
N ARG A 123 -19.15 19.04 0.26
CA ARG A 123 -19.24 20.43 -0.24
C ARG A 123 -19.26 20.48 -1.77
N ILE A 124 -18.51 19.62 -2.45
CA ILE A 124 -18.51 19.52 -3.92
C ILE A 124 -19.87 18.99 -4.39
N ASP A 125 -20.34 17.88 -3.82
CA ASP A 125 -21.61 17.26 -4.19
C ASP A 125 -22.79 18.23 -4.01
N VAL A 126 -22.83 18.96 -2.90
CA VAL A 126 -23.86 20.01 -2.66
C VAL A 126 -23.73 21.15 -3.66
N GLY A 127 -22.51 21.55 -4.01
CA GLY A 127 -22.26 22.58 -5.01
C GLY A 127 -22.82 22.19 -6.38
N ASP A 128 -22.54 20.96 -6.81
CA ASP A 128 -23.04 20.41 -8.09
C ASP A 128 -24.57 20.35 -8.08
N MET A 129 -25.19 19.88 -6.99
CA MET A 129 -26.66 19.87 -6.85
C MET A 129 -27.31 21.25 -6.93
N ILE A 130 -26.63 22.31 -6.47
CA ILE A 130 -27.13 23.68 -6.56
C ILE A 130 -26.96 24.23 -7.98
N LEU A 131 -25.85 23.92 -8.64
CA LEU A 131 -25.52 24.41 -9.98
C LEU A 131 -26.32 23.71 -11.09
N GLU A 132 -26.80 22.49 -10.84
CA GLU A 132 -27.65 21.72 -11.76
C GLU A 132 -29.16 22.04 -11.64
N GLN A 133 -29.57 22.87 -10.67
CA GLN A 133 -30.92 23.44 -10.60
C GLN A 133 -31.09 24.63 -11.55
#